data_AF-A0A392R0B5-F1
#
_entry.id   AF-A0A392R0B5-F1
#
_cell.length_a   1.000
_cell.length_b   1.000
_cell.length_c   1.000
_cell.angle_alpha   90.00
_cell.angle_beta   90.00
_cell.angle_gamma   90.00
#
_symmetry.space_group_name_H-M   'P 1'
#
loop_
_entity.id
_entity.type
_entity.pdbx_description
1 polymer ?
#
loop_
_entity_poly.entity_id
_entity_poly.type
_entity_poly.pdbx_seq_one_letter_code
_entity_poly.pdbx_strand_id
1 'polypeptide(L)'
;MKKAEVVFIPFPAPSHLVSTLEFAKLLINHDNRLRITILVMKFPHFAETDVYIKSLPISDSLNFINLPECSLPPNTDPRSAFAALFEAQKPHVRQAVSDLTTGEQHGPIAAFVVDMFCT
;
A
#
# COMPACT_ATOMS: atom_id res chain seq x y z
N MET A 1 22.82 10.06 2.63
CA MET A 1 21.96 9.39 3.65
C MET A 1 20.83 8.70 2.92
N LYS A 2 20.34 7.57 3.44
CA LYS A 2 19.18 6.89 2.84
C LYS A 2 17.93 7.76 3.05
N LYS A 3 17.01 7.74 2.08
CA LYS A 3 15.72 8.43 2.18
C LYS A 3 14.88 7.85 3.32
N ALA A 4 14.15 8.70 4.04
CA ALA A 4 13.20 8.24 5.05
C ALA A 4 12.01 7.55 4.36
N GLU A 5 11.66 6.35 4.82
CA GLU A 5 10.60 5.54 4.23
C GLU A 5 9.26 5.90 4.87
N VAL A 6 8.25 6.19 4.05
CA VAL A 6 6.87 6.39 4.48
C VAL A 6 6.00 5.32 3.84
N VAL A 7 5.32 4.54 4.67
CA VAL A 7 4.51 3.41 4.21
C VAL A 7 3.05 3.83 4.13
N PHE A 8 2.46 3.72 2.95
CA PHE A 8 1.07 4.06 2.68
C PHE A 8 0.24 2.76 2.61
N ILE A 9 -0.90 2.76 3.31
CA ILE A 9 -1.85 1.64 3.36
C ILE A 9 -3.22 2.16 2.92
N PRO A 10 -3.49 2.24 1.60
CA PRO A 10 -4.77 2.67 1.06
C PRO A 10 -5.87 1.61 1.23
N PHE A 11 -7.13 2.06 1.26
CA PHE A 11 -8.26 1.16 1.06
C PHE A 11 -8.20 0.54 -0.35
N PRO A 12 -8.50 -0.75 -0.53
CA PRO A 12 -8.33 -1.46 -1.80
C PRO A 12 -9.45 -1.14 -2.79
N ALA A 13 -9.67 0.14 -3.11
CA ALA A 13 -10.57 0.58 -4.19
C ALA A 13 -9.86 1.60 -5.10
N PRO A 14 -10.21 1.64 -6.41
CA PRO A 14 -9.54 2.52 -7.37
C PRO A 14 -9.53 4.01 -6.95
N SER A 15 -10.66 4.53 -6.46
CA SER A 15 -10.77 5.94 -6.06
C SER A 15 -9.84 6.30 -4.90
N HIS A 16 -9.70 5.41 -3.92
CA HIS A 16 -8.79 5.60 -2.78
C HIS A 16 -7.35 5.56 -3.25
N LEU A 17 -6.97 4.57 -4.05
CA LEU A 17 -5.61 4.44 -4.55
C LEU A 17 -5.16 5.65 -5.38
N VAL A 18 -6.01 6.19 -6.26
CA VAL A 18 -5.70 7.40 -7.03
C VAL A 18 -5.40 8.57 -6.10
N SER A 19 -6.24 8.80 -5.09
CA SER A 19 -6.04 9.89 -4.13
C SER A 19 -4.76 9.71 -3.29
N THR A 20 -4.48 8.48 -2.86
CA THR A 20 -3.25 8.08 -2.17
C THR A 20 -2.01 8.35 -3.03
N LEU A 21 -2.07 8.02 -4.32
CA LEU A 21 -0.97 8.24 -5.25
C LEU A 21 -0.69 9.73 -5.45
N GLU A 22 -1.73 10.54 -5.66
CA GLU A 22 -1.55 11.99 -5.82
C GLU A 22 -0.99 12.62 -4.54
N PHE A 23 -1.43 12.17 -3.37
CA PHE A 23 -0.85 12.61 -2.10
C PHE A 23 0.62 12.20 -1.97
N ALA A 24 0.97 10.96 -2.34
CA ALA A 24 2.36 10.49 -2.34
C ALA A 24 3.25 11.35 -3.26
N LYS A 25 2.79 11.66 -4.48
CA LYS A 25 3.50 12.54 -5.41
C LYS A 25 3.72 13.93 -4.83
N LEU A 26 2.70 14.50 -4.18
CA LEU A 26 2.81 15.81 -3.53
C LEU A 26 3.88 15.82 -2.42
N LEU A 27 3.92 14.79 -1.57
CA LEU A 27 4.94 14.67 -0.53
C LEU A 27 6.35 14.53 -1.10
N ILE A 28 6.53 13.68 -2.11
CA ILE A 28 7.83 13.47 -2.78
C ILE A 28 8.32 14.77 -3.42
N ASN A 29 7.42 15.52 -4.07
CA ASN A 29 7.76 16.79 -4.69
C ASN A 29 8.12 17.87 -3.66
N HIS A 30 7.55 17.79 -2.45
CA HIS A 30 7.83 18.72 -1.36
C HIS A 30 9.13 18.39 -0.60
N ASP A 31 9.46 17.12 -0.41
CA ASP A 31 10.68 16.69 0.26
C ASP A 31 11.32 15.48 -0.43
N ASN A 32 12.41 15.74 -1.16
CA ASN A 32 13.15 14.73 -1.92
C ASN A 32 13.90 13.71 -1.04
N ARG A 33 13.92 13.90 0.28
CA ARG A 33 14.48 12.95 1.25
C ARG A 33 13.49 11.87 1.62
N LEU A 34 12.24 11.95 1.14
CA LEU A 34 11.22 10.93 1.34
C LEU A 34 11.26 9.89 0.23
N ARG A 35 11.09 8.63 0.62
CA ARG A 35 10.72 7.53 -0.25
C ARG A 35 9.38 7.00 0.25
N ILE A 36 8.45 6.80 -0.67
CA ILE A 36 7.10 6.33 -0.35
C ILE A 36 6.92 4.93 -0.92
N THR A 37 6.47 4.01 -0.07
CA THR A 37 6.05 2.68 -0.47
C THR A 37 4.55 2.52 -0.23
N ILE A 38 3.80 2.24 -1.29
CA ILE A 38 2.36 1.99 -1.23
C ILE A 38 2.13 0.47 -1.17
N LEU A 39 1.51 0.00 -0.09
CA LEU A 39 1.09 -1.40 0.06
C LEU A 39 -0.26 -1.61 -0.63
N VAL A 40 -0.28 -2.44 -1.65
CA VAL A 40 -1.46 -2.69 -2.46
C VAL A 40 -2.11 -3.98 -2.00
N MET A 41 -3.31 -3.86 -1.42
CA MET A 41 -4.21 -4.97 -1.17
C MET A 41 -5.10 -5.20 -2.39
N LYS A 42 -5.35 -6.47 -2.73
CA LYS A 42 -6.29 -6.83 -3.79
C LYS A 42 -7.64 -7.21 -3.22
N PHE A 43 -8.69 -6.77 -3.90
CA PHE A 43 -10.06 -7.20 -3.62
C PHE A 43 -10.68 -7.80 -4.91
N PRO A 44 -11.30 -9.00 -4.85
CA PRO A 44 -11.75 -9.74 -6.04
C PRO A 44 -12.68 -8.98 -6.98
N HIS A 45 -13.39 -7.94 -6.48
CA HIS A 45 -14.31 -7.14 -7.28
C HIS A 45 -13.68 -5.93 -7.96
N PHE A 46 -12.39 -5.65 -7.75
CA PHE A 46 -11.71 -4.46 -8.26
C PHE A 46 -10.45 -4.78 -9.08
N ALA A 47 -10.60 -5.63 -10.09
CA ALA A 47 -9.51 -6.05 -10.99
C ALA A 47 -8.82 -4.88 -11.73
N GLU A 48 -9.52 -3.75 -11.91
CA GLU A 48 -8.99 -2.53 -12.55
C GLU A 48 -7.81 -1.91 -11.78
N THR A 49 -7.76 -2.12 -10.46
CA THR A 49 -6.70 -1.61 -9.57
C THR A 49 -5.33 -2.15 -9.97
N ASP A 50 -5.25 -3.45 -10.32
CA ASP A 50 -4.00 -4.11 -10.71
C ASP A 50 -3.43 -3.55 -12.03
N VAL A 51 -4.31 -3.28 -13.00
CA VAL A 51 -3.92 -2.74 -14.30
C VAL A 51 -3.40 -1.31 -14.12
N TYR A 52 -4.10 -0.50 -13.32
CA TYR A 52 -3.68 0.86 -13.02
C TYR A 52 -2.30 0.90 -12.36
N ILE A 53 -2.05 0.11 -11.33
CA ILE A 53 -0.75 0.09 -10.62
C ILE A 53 0.39 -0.34 -11.53
N LYS A 54 0.18 -1.40 -12.34
CA LYS A 54 1.21 -1.90 -13.26
C LYS A 54 1.61 -0.86 -14.32
N SER A 55 0.74 0.09 -14.63
CA SER A 55 1.03 1.18 -15.57
C SER A 55 1.85 2.31 -14.95
N LEU A 56 1.93 2.39 -13.62
CA LEU A 56 2.62 3.47 -12.92
C LEU A 56 4.14 3.25 -12.92
N PRO A 57 4.94 4.29 -13.21
CA PRO A 57 6.38 4.16 -13.18
C PRO A 57 6.87 4.02 -11.74
N ILE A 58 7.66 2.97 -11.48
CA ILE A 58 8.46 2.85 -10.26
C ILE A 58 9.63 3.83 -10.36
N SER A 59 9.93 4.53 -9.26
CA SER A 59 11.07 5.46 -9.19
C SER A 59 11.80 5.32 -7.86
N ASP A 60 12.96 5.97 -7.73
CA ASP A 60 13.75 5.98 -6.49
C ASP A 60 12.99 6.56 -5.28
N SER A 61 11.95 7.36 -5.51
CA SER A 61 11.13 7.98 -4.46
C SER A 61 9.75 7.32 -4.29
N LEU A 62 9.32 6.47 -5.23
CA LEU A 62 7.98 5.88 -5.22
C LEU A 62 8.04 4.41 -5.59
N ASN A 63 7.57 3.57 -4.69
CA ASN A 63 7.54 2.12 -4.82
C ASN A 63 6.14 1.57 -4.52
N PHE A 64 5.83 0.41 -5.10
CA PHE A 64 4.58 -0.31 -4.88
C PHE A 64 4.91 -1.74 -4.47
N ILE A 65 4.26 -2.22 -3.41
CA ILE A 65 4.34 -3.63 -3.00
C ILE A 65 2.95 -4.22 -3.09
N ASN A 66 2.76 -5.15 -4.02
CA ASN A 66 1.53 -5.94 -4.08
C ASN A 66 1.58 -6.98 -2.96
N LEU A 67 0.62 -6.90 -2.03
CA LEU A 67 0.47 -7.91 -1.01
C LEU A 67 -0.10 -9.20 -1.61
N PRO A 68 0.20 -10.38 -1.02
CA PRO A 68 -0.40 -11.63 -1.43
C PRO A 68 -1.93 -11.58 -1.43
N GLU A 69 -2.53 -12.33 -2.34
CA GLU A 69 -3.99 -12.49 -2.38
C GLU A 69 -4.46 -13.33 -1.20
N CYS A 70 -5.52 -12.88 -0.53
CA CYS A 70 -6.19 -13.64 0.54
C CYS A 70 -7.49 -14.23 -0.01
N SER A 71 -7.77 -15.49 0.34
CA SER A 71 -9.07 -16.09 0.05
C SER A 71 -10.14 -15.46 0.93
N LEU A 72 -11.25 -15.04 0.31
CA LEU A 72 -12.41 -14.52 1.01
C LEU A 72 -13.54 -15.56 1.00
N PRO A 73 -14.30 -15.70 2.11
CA PRO A 73 -15.43 -16.61 2.15
C PRO A 73 -16.51 -16.17 1.14
N PRO A 74 -17.04 -17.11 0.33
CA PRO A 74 -18.09 -16.80 -0.65
C PRO A 74 -19.37 -16.34 0.04
N ASN A 75 -20.14 -15.46 -0.61
CA ASN A 75 -21.46 -14.98 -0.17
C ASN A 75 -21.47 -14.13 1.12
N THR A 76 -20.38 -13.42 1.39
CA THR A 76 -20.29 -12.48 2.50
C THR A 76 -20.75 -11.09 2.04
N ASP A 77 -21.49 -10.35 2.88
CA ASP A 77 -21.83 -8.96 2.55
C ASP A 77 -20.54 -8.12 2.42
N PRO A 78 -20.55 -7.01 1.66
CA PRO A 78 -19.34 -6.25 1.37
C PRO A 78 -18.55 -5.82 2.61
N ARG A 79 -19.23 -5.41 3.69
CA ARG A 79 -18.57 -4.95 4.92
C ARG A 79 -17.81 -6.09 5.59
N SER A 80 -18.46 -7.24 5.73
CA SER A 80 -17.86 -8.41 6.35
C SER A 80 -16.72 -8.98 5.47
N ALA A 81 -16.84 -8.87 4.14
CA ALA A 81 -15.76 -9.25 3.22
C ALA A 81 -14.51 -8.37 3.37
N PHE A 82 -14.68 -7.04 3.50
CA PHE A 82 -13.55 -6.13 3.78
C PHE A 82 -12.94 -6.39 5.15
N ALA A 83 -13.74 -6.59 6.19
CA ALA A 83 -13.23 -6.91 7.52
C ALA A 83 -12.39 -8.20 7.52
N ALA A 84 -12.89 -9.26 6.86
CA ALA A 84 -12.16 -10.51 6.69
C ALA A 84 -10.86 -10.31 5.89
N LEU A 85 -10.90 -9.50 4.83
CA LEU A 85 -9.69 -9.15 4.05
C LEU A 85 -8.65 -8.47 4.94
N PHE A 86 -9.04 -7.45 5.71
CA PHE A 86 -8.10 -6.68 6.52
C PHE A 86 -7.46 -7.54 7.60
N GLU A 87 -8.24 -8.39 8.27
CA GLU A 87 -7.68 -9.36 9.23
C GLU A 87 -6.69 -10.32 8.56
N ALA A 88 -7.02 -10.85 7.38
CA ALA A 88 -6.15 -11.76 6.64
C ALA A 88 -4.87 -11.08 6.11
N GLN A 89 -4.92 -9.77 5.82
CA GLN A 89 -3.78 -9.00 5.30
C GLN A 89 -2.80 -8.53 6.38
N LYS A 90 -3.19 -8.46 7.66
CA LYS A 90 -2.28 -8.08 8.77
C LYS A 90 -0.92 -8.79 8.77
N PRO A 91 -0.81 -10.12 8.64
CA PRO A 91 0.49 -10.79 8.58
C PRO A 91 1.31 -10.38 7.35
N HIS A 92 0.67 -10.15 6.20
CA HIS A 92 1.34 -9.73 4.97
C HIS A 92 1.86 -8.29 5.07
N VAL A 93 1.07 -7.38 5.66
CA VAL A 93 1.52 -6.01 5.96
C VAL A 93 2.74 -6.04 6.89
N ARG A 94 2.68 -6.84 7.97
CA ARG A 94 3.80 -6.99 8.90
C ARG A 94 5.06 -7.50 8.21
N GLN A 95 4.92 -8.52 7.34
CA GLN A 95 6.06 -9.06 6.60
C GLN A 95 6.65 -8.03 5.65
N ALA A 96 5.82 -7.37 4.83
CA ALA A 96 6.29 -6.34 3.90
C ALA A 96 7.02 -5.19 4.61
N VAL A 97 6.49 -4.74 5.75
CA VAL A 97 7.14 -3.71 6.59
C VAL A 97 8.46 -4.22 7.17
N SER A 98 8.51 -5.47 7.64
CA SER A 98 9.74 -6.08 8.14
C SER A 98 10.81 -6.13 7.04
N ASP A 99 10.45 -6.52 5.82
CA ASP A 99 11.37 -6.60 4.68
C ASP A 99 11.91 -5.21 4.28
N LEU A 100 11.07 -4.17 4.39
CA LEU A 100 11.51 -2.78 4.22
C LEU A 100 12.54 -2.36 5.27
N THR A 101 12.46 -2.86 6.50
CA THR A 101 13.44 -2.52 7.56
C THR A 101 14.77 -3.26 7.42
N THR A 102 14.77 -4.46 6.84
CA THR A 102 15.98 -5.29 6.69
C THR A 102 16.72 -5.04 5.38
N GLY A 103 16.06 -4.43 4.39
CA GLY A 103 16.65 -4.15 3.09
C GLY A 103 17.77 -3.11 3.13
N GLU A 104 18.94 -3.46 2.58
CA GLU A 104 20.09 -2.55 2.51
C GLU A 104 19.83 -1.26 1.70
N GLN A 105 18.79 -1.24 0.85
CA GLN A 105 18.41 -0.10 0.02
C GLN A 105 17.43 0.85 0.70
N HIS A 106 16.86 0.48 1.85
CA HIS A 106 15.82 1.25 2.52
C HIS A 106 16.38 2.04 3.70
N GLY A 107 15.88 3.27 3.85
CA GLY A 107 16.14 4.07 5.04
C GLY A 107 15.17 3.72 6.17
N PRO A 108 15.25 4.43 7.30
CA PRO A 108 14.38 4.17 8.43
C PRO A 108 12.93 4.45 8.07
N ILE A 109 12.00 3.63 8.58
CA ILE A 109 10.57 3.92 8.52
C ILE A 109 10.29 5.12 9.41
N ALA A 110 9.81 6.20 8.81
CA ALA A 110 9.52 7.46 9.49
C ALA A 110 8.04 7.61 9.84
N ALA A 111 7.14 7.08 9.02
CA ALA A 111 5.70 7.21 9.24
C ALA A 111 4.88 6.14 8.50
N PHE A 112 3.66 5.95 8.99
CA PHE A 112 2.59 5.22 8.29
C PHE A 112 1.47 6.21 7.94
N VAL A 113 0.98 6.13 6.71
CA VAL A 113 -0.23 6.82 6.25
C VAL A 113 -1.27 5.75 5.97
N VAL A 114 -2.27 5.65 6.84
CA VAL A 114 -3.27 4.59 6.82
C VAL A 114 -4.62 5.18 6.44
N ASP A 115 -5.29 4.57 5.47
CA ASP A 115 -6.66 4.92 5.12
C ASP A 115 -7.59 4.72 6.33
N MET A 116 -8.59 5.59 6.48
CA MET A 116 -9.55 5.54 7.58
C MET A 116 -10.26 4.18 7.68
N PHE A 117 -10.44 3.47 6.57
CA PHE A 117 -11.08 2.15 6.57
C PHE A 117 -10.13 0.99 6.87
N CYS A 118 -8.83 1.25 7.02
CA CYS A 118 -7.79 0.24 7.25
C CYS A 118 -7.24 0.23 8.69
N THR A 119 -7.89 0.90 9.63
CA THR A 119 -7.53 0.96 11.05
C THR A 119 -8.28 -0.06 11.90
#